data_AF-A0A4Q6IH42-F1
#
_entry.id   AF-A0A4Q6IH42-F1
#
_cell.length_a   1.000
_cell.length_b   1.000
_cell.length_c   1.000
_cell.angle_alpha   90.00
_cell.angle_beta   90.00
_cell.angle_gamma   90.00
#
_symmetry.space_group_name_H-M   'P 1'
#
loop_
_entity.id
_entity.type
_entity.pdbx_description
1 polymer ?
#
loop_
_entity_poly.entity_id
_entity_poly.type
_entity_poly.pdbx_seq_one_letter_code
_entity_poly.pdbx_strand_id
1 'polypeptide(L)' 'MYEYELQQLRSAELIRRAEHERLVREAIRSGRAARREAAERAAANEAHIRRPRRHRSPRTA' A
#
# COMPACT_ATOMS: atom_id res chain seq x y z
N MET A 1 2.99 -43.17 14.45
CA MET A 1 4.00 -42.19 14.89
C MET A 1 4.47 -41.44 13.64
N TYR A 2 3.62 -40.53 13.13
CA TYR A 2 3.79 -39.79 11.86
C TYR A 2 2.92 -38.52 11.86
N GLU A 3 1.82 -38.54 12.61
CA GLU A 3 0.92 -37.40 12.76
C GLU A 3 1.63 -36.16 13.31
N TYR A 4 2.56 -36.33 14.25
CA TYR A 4 3.35 -35.21 14.79
C TYR A 4 4.25 -34.58 13.73
N GLU A 5 4.94 -35.40 12.92
CA GLU A 5 5.80 -34.91 11.85
C GLU A 5 4.99 -34.18 10.76
N LEU A 6 3.82 -34.71 10.41
CA LEU A 6 2.89 -34.06 9.48
C LEU A 6 2.36 -32.73 10.03
N GLN A 7 2.08 -32.64 11.33
CA GLN A 7 1.69 -31.39 11.97
C GLN A 7 2.82 -30.36 11.94
N GLN A 8 4.07 -30.78 12.14
CA GLN A 8 5.24 -29.90 12.08
C GLN A 8 5.51 -29.38 10.66
N LEU A 9 5.33 -30.22 9.64
CA LEU A 9 5.43 -29.78 8.25
C LEU A 9 4.33 -28.77 7.91
N ARG A 10 3.09 -29.04 8.32
CA ARG A 10 1.95 -28.14 8.11
C ARG A 10 2.13 -26.80 8.85
N SER A 11 2.62 -26.82 10.09
CA SER A 11 2.87 -25.58 10.84
C SER A 11 3.95 -24.73 10.17
N ALA A 12 5.03 -25.35 9.70
CA ALA A 12 6.09 -24.67 8.96
C ALA A 12 5.58 -24.07 7.64
N GLU A 13 4.69 -24.76 6.92
CA GLU A 13 4.04 -24.21 5.72
C GLU A 13 3.17 -22.99 6.01
N LEU A 14 2.39 -23.03 7.09
CA LEU A 14 1.54 -21.90 7.49
C LEU A 14 2.37 -20.67 7.87
N ILE A 15 3.49 -20.87 8.57
CA ILE A 15 4.42 -19.79 8.91
C ILE A 15 4.98 -19.16 7.63
N ARG A 16 5.51 -19.97 6.70
CA ARG A 16 6.04 -19.47 5.42
C ARG A 16 4.99 -18.68 4.64
N ARG A 17 3.74 -19.16 4.62
CA ARG A 17 2.64 -18.46 3.95
C ARG A 17 2.33 -17.11 4.61
N ALA A 18 2.28 -17.07 5.94
CA ALA A 18 2.01 -15.84 6.68
C ALA A 18 3.12 -14.80 6.45
N GLU A 19 4.39 -15.23 6.43
CA GLU A 19 5.55 -14.38 6.12
C GLU A 19 5.46 -13.83 4.70
N HIS A 20 5.14 -14.67 3.71
CA HIS A 20 4.96 -14.23 2.33
C HIS A 20 3.83 -13.19 2.21
N GLU A 21 2.67 -13.44 2.83
CA GLU A 21 1.55 -12.50 2.82
C GLU A 21 1.91 -11.16 3.49
N ARG A 22 2.72 -11.19 4.55
CA ARG A 22 3.25 -9.98 5.20
C ARG A 22 4.15 -9.18 4.26
N LEU A 23 5.09 -9.84 3.58
CA LEU A 23 5.99 -9.20 2.61
C LEU A 23 5.22 -8.56 1.45
N VAL A 24 4.23 -9.28 0.90
CA VAL A 24 3.38 -8.76 -0.18
C VAL A 24 2.63 -7.50 0.29
N ARG A 25 2.05 -7.53 1.49
CA ARG A 25 1.35 -6.34 2.05
C ARG A 25 2.31 -5.17 2.24
N GLU A 26 3.53 -5.42 2.69
CA GLU A 26 4.55 -4.38 2.85
C GLU A 26 4.94 -3.76 1.51
N ALA A 27 5.20 -4.58 0.49
CA ALA A 27 5.48 -4.10 -0.86
C ALA A 27 4.31 -3.26 -1.44
N ILE A 28 3.07 -3.65 -1.19
CA ILE A 28 1.90 -2.86 -1.59
C ILE A 28 1.85 -1.53 -0.82
N ARG A 29 2.13 -1.54 0.49
CA ARG A 29 2.12 -0.32 1.32
C ARG A 29 3.22 0.65 0.88
N SER A 30 4.44 0.17 0.65
CA SER A 30 5.54 1.00 0.16
C SER A 30 5.24 1.59 -1.21
N GLY A 31 4.65 0.79 -2.12
CA GLY A 31 4.19 1.27 -3.43
C GLY A 31 3.11 2.36 -3.31
N ARG A 32 2.16 2.22 -2.37
CA ARG A 32 1.15 3.25 -2.09
C ARG A 32 1.76 4.52 -1.50
N ALA A 33 2.72 4.39 -0.58
CA ALA A 33 3.43 5.52 0.00
C ALA A 33 4.19 6.30 -1.09
N ALA A 34 4.96 5.61 -1.94
CA ALA A 34 5.68 6.23 -3.06
C ALA A 34 4.74 6.97 -4.02
N ARG A 35 3.56 6.41 -4.31
CA ARG A 35 2.53 7.09 -5.13
C ARG A 35 1.97 8.34 -4.45
N ARG A 36 1.72 8.29 -3.14
CA ARG A 36 1.25 9.46 -2.38
C ARG A 36 2.29 10.56 -2.37
N GLU A 37 3.54 10.24 -2.07
CA GLU A 37 4.62 11.23 -2.11
C GLU A 37 4.82 11.83 -3.51
N ALA A 38 4.71 11.02 -4.58
CA ALA A 38 4.77 11.53 -5.94
C ALA A 38 3.61 12.48 -6.26
N ALA A 39 2.39 12.15 -5.80
CA ALA A 39 1.23 13.01 -5.94
C ALA A 39 1.36 14.31 -5.12
N GLU A 40 1.88 14.23 -3.90
CA GLU A 40 2.16 15.40 -3.05
C GLU A 40 3.22 16.30 -3.68
N ARG A 41 4.32 15.74 -4.19
CA ARG A 41 5.34 16.49 -4.93
C ARG A 41 4.78 17.14 -6.20
N ALA A 42 3.95 16.42 -6.95
CA ALA A 42 3.28 16.99 -8.12
C ALA A 42 2.33 18.13 -7.73
N ALA A 43 1.55 17.97 -6.67
CA ALA A 43 0.66 19.01 -6.14
C ALA A 43 1.44 20.23 -5.61
N ALA A 44 2.56 20.02 -4.91
CA ALA A 44 3.43 21.09 -4.44
C ALA A 44 4.06 21.88 -5.59
N ASN A 45 4.59 21.17 -6.61
CA ASN A 45 5.09 21.80 -7.83
C ASN A 45 3.99 22.58 -8.56
N GLU A 46 2.78 22.00 -8.65
CA GLU A 46 1.65 22.67 -9.28
C GLU A 46 1.14 23.86 -8.45
N ALA A 47 1.27 23.86 -7.12
CA ALA A 47 0.99 24.99 -6.26
C ALA A 47 2.03 26.11 -6.42
N HIS A 48 3.30 25.77 -6.62
CA HIS A 48 4.35 26.76 -6.95
C HIS A 48 4.17 27.38 -8.35
N ILE A 49 3.62 26.62 -9.30
CA ILE A 49 3.43 27.09 -10.69
C ILE A 49 2.06 27.78 -10.89
N ARG A 50 1.01 27.40 -10.16
CA ARG A 50 -0.35 27.95 -10.38
C ARG A 50 -0.65 29.17 -9.51
N ARG A 51 -0.68 30.31 -10.21
CA ARG A 51 -1.58 31.47 -9.99
C ARG A 51 -2.98 31.05 -9.45
N PRO A 52 -3.70 31.94 -8.72
CA PRO A 52 -4.83 31.56 -7.88
C PRO A 52 -5.89 30.83 -8.69
N ARG A 53 -6.12 29.56 -8.31
CA ARG A 53 -7.09 28.67 -8.92
C ARG A 53 -8.49 29.25 -8.72
N ARG A 54 -9.19 29.57 -9.82
CA ARG A 54 -10.63 29.88 -9.79
C ARG A 54 -11.35 28.71 -9.13
N HIS A 55 -11.94 28.95 -7.97
CA HIS A 55 -12.78 27.99 -7.28
C HIS A 55 -13.95 27.60 -8.21
N ARG A 56 -14.13 26.30 -8.42
CA ARG A 56 -15.29 25.78 -9.13
C ARG A 56 -16.48 25.88 -8.18
N SER A 57 -17.49 26.65 -8.56
CA SER A 57 -18.72 26.82 -7.78
C SER A 57 -19.34 25.45 -7.47
N PRO A 58 -19.91 25.23 -6.26
CA PRO A 58 -20.58 24.00 -5.95
C PRO A 58 -21.75 23.82 -6.93
N ARG A 59 -21.81 22.63 -7.55
CA ARG A 59 -22.92 22.24 -8.41
C ARG A 59 -24.09 21.88 -7.50
N THR A 60 -25.14 22.69 -7.51
CA THR A 60 -26.39 22.42 -6.80
C THR A 60 -27.05 21.15 -7.36
N ALA A 61 -27.65 20.36 -6.47
CA ALA A 61 -28.36 19.11 -6.78
C ALA A 61 -29.73 19.38 -7.42
#